data_AF-A0AA50DYV6-F1
#
_entry.id   AF-A0AA50DYV6-F1
#
_cell.length_a   1.000
_cell.length_b   1.000
_cell.length_c   1.000
_cell.angle_alpha   90.00
_cell.angle_beta   90.00
_cell.angle_gamma   90.00
#
_symmetry.space_group_name_H-M   'P 1'
#
loop_
_entity.id
_entity.type
_entity.pdbx_description
1 polymer ?
#
loop_
_entity_poly.entity_id
_entity_poly.type
_entity_poly.pdbx_seq_one_letter_code
_entity_poly.pdbx_strand_id
1 'polypeptide(L)' 'MVVVSAMGKSTDVLVDLAQQISPNPCRREMDMLLSTGEQVSIALLSLALQEIDQPAISLTGA' A
#
# COMPACT_ATOMS: atom_id res chain seq x y z
N MET A 1 -15.06 5.56 9.06
CA MET A 1 -14.16 4.53 8.49
C MET A 1 -13.84 4.98 7.08
N VAL A 2 -12.58 5.33 6.79
CA VAL A 2 -12.14 5.73 5.45
C VAL A 2 -11.27 4.59 4.92
N VAL A 3 -11.65 4.03 3.78
CA VAL A 3 -10.88 2.98 3.10
C VAL A 3 -10.09 3.65 1.99
N VAL A 4 -8.77 3.55 2.05
CA VAL A 4 -7.86 4.00 0.98
C VAL A 4 -7.30 2.78 0.30
N SER A 5 -7.56 2.67 -1.00
CA SER A 5 -6.82 1.76 -1.87
C SER A 5 -5.45 2.35 -2.16
N ALA A 6 -4.44 1.50 -2.38
CA ALA A 6 -3.14 1.96 -2.86
C ALA A 6 -3.35 2.89 -4.08
N MET A 7 -2.67 4.04 -4.10
CA MET A 7 -2.72 4.95 -5.25
C MET A 7 -2.34 4.13 -6.48
N GLY A 8 -3.19 4.05 -7.51
CA GLY A 8 -2.98 3.10 -8.63
C GLY A 8 -1.57 3.12 -9.23
N LYS A 9 -0.94 4.31 -9.27
CA LYS A 9 0.45 4.47 -9.71
C LYS A 9 1.49 3.76 -8.82
N SER A 10 1.24 3.65 -7.51
CA SER A 10 2.12 2.96 -6.55
C SER A 10 2.01 1.45 -6.69
N THR A 11 0.81 0.93 -6.98
CA THR A 11 0.58 -0.49 -7.29
C THR A 11 1.33 -0.89 -8.55
N ASP A 12 1.24 -0.09 -9.62
CA ASP A 12 1.93 -0.36 -10.89
C ASP A 12 3.45 -0.45 -10.70
N VAL A 13 4.05 0.44 -9.91
CA VAL A 13 5.49 0.42 -9.60
C VAL A 13 5.91 -0.86 -8.86
N LEU A 14 5.10 -1.35 -7.92
CA LEU A 14 5.40 -2.60 -7.20
C LEU A 14 5.32 -3.82 -8.13
N VAL A 15 4.34 -3.83 -9.05
CA VAL A 15 4.21 -4.88 -10.07
C VAL A 15 5.41 -4.86 -11.02
N ASP A 16 5.83 -3.68 -11.49
CA ASP A 16 7.01 -3.54 -12.36
C ASP A 16 8.30 -4.00 -11.68
N LEU A 17 8.47 -3.70 -10.38
CA LEU A 17 9.62 -4.18 -9.60
C LEU A 17 9.61 -5.71 -9.45
N ALA A 18 8.46 -6.30 -9.18
CA ALA A 18 8.33 -7.75 -9.11
C ALA A 18 8.66 -8.43 -10.46
N GLN A 19 8.22 -7.83 -11.57
CA GLN A 19 8.49 -8.33 -12.91
C GLN A 19 9.96 -8.22 -13.32
N GLN A 20 10.68 -7.20 -12.83
CA GLN A 20 12.14 -7.08 -13.02
C GLN A 20 12.91 -8.20 -12.30
N ILE A 21 12.39 -8.71 -11.18
CA ILE A 21 13.01 -9.81 -10.43
C ILE A 21 12.61 -11.16 -11.03
N SER A 22 11.34 -11.35 -11.36
CA SER A 22 10.82 -12.59 -11.94
C SER A 22 9.77 -12.28 -13.00
N PRO A 23 9.91 -12.79 -14.23
CA PRO A 23 8.90 -12.65 -15.28
C PRO A 23 7.60 -13.43 -14.97
N ASN A 24 7.63 -14.35 -14.00
CA ASN A 24 6.45 -15.02 -13.45
C ASN A 24 6.54 -15.00 -11.92
N PRO A 25 6.21 -13.86 -11.28
CA PRO A 25 6.22 -13.77 -9.83
C PRO A 25 5.13 -14.68 -9.27
N CYS A 26 5.43 -15.37 -8.18
CA CYS A 26 4.43 -16.25 -7.57
C CYS A 26 3.32 -15.39 -6.94
N ARG A 27 2.08 -15.84 -7.09
CA ARG A 27 0.89 -15.09 -6.67
C ARG A 27 0.95 -14.69 -5.19
N ARG A 28 1.41 -15.59 -4.32
CA ARG A 28 1.51 -15.36 -2.87
C ARG A 28 2.44 -14.18 -2.54
N GLU A 29 3.63 -14.15 -3.13
CA GLU A 29 4.59 -13.07 -2.88
C GLU A 29 4.17 -11.76 -3.55
N MET A 30 3.48 -11.84 -4.70
CA MET A 30 2.84 -10.67 -5.30
C MET A 30 1.76 -10.08 -4.37
N ASP A 31 0.88 -10.92 -3.81
CA ASP A 31 -0.16 -10.47 -2.88
C ASP A 31 0.46 -9.85 -1.60
N MET A 32 1.55 -10.43 -1.10
CA MET A 32 2.33 -9.86 0.01
C MET A 32 2.92 -8.49 -0.37
N LEU A 33 3.53 -8.38 -1.54
CA LEU A 33 4.12 -7.13 -2.02
C LEU A 33 3.07 -6.03 -2.19
N LEU A 34 1.92 -6.35 -2.80
CA LEU A 34 0.83 -5.41 -2.99
C LEU A 34 0.23 -4.94 -1.65
N SER A 35 0.12 -5.84 -0.67
CA SER A 35 -0.33 -5.52 0.69
C SER A 35 0.57 -4.46 1.36
N THR A 36 1.88 -4.43 1.06
CA THR A 36 2.77 -3.38 1.59
C THR A 36 2.43 -1.99 1.03
N GLY A 37 2.01 -1.90 -0.24
CA GLY A 37 1.62 -0.63 -0.87
C GLY A 37 0.36 -0.04 -0.23
N GLU A 38 -0.59 -0.89 0.17
CA GLU A 38 -1.78 -0.48 0.91
C GLU A 38 -1.41 0.04 2.31
N GLN A 39 -0.51 -0.66 3.02
CA GLN A 39 -0.03 -0.23 4.33
C GLN A 39 0.66 1.14 4.28
N VAL A 40 1.52 1.36 3.27
CA VAL A 40 2.16 2.67 3.05
C VAL A 40 1.12 3.77 2.80
N SER A 41 0.11 3.48 1.99
CA SER A 41 -0.95 4.44 1.66
C SER A 41 -1.79 4.83 2.88
N ILE A 42 -2.16 3.85 3.73
CA ILE A 42 -2.91 4.10 4.97
C ILE A 42 -2.05 4.89 5.98
N ALA A 43 -0.76 4.60 6.08
CA ALA A 43 0.15 5.34 6.94
C ALA A 43 0.28 6.81 6.51
N LEU A 44 0.47 7.06 5.20
CA LEU A 44 0.53 8.40 4.64
C LEU A 44 -0.78 9.18 4.84
N LEU A 45 -1.93 8.53 4.68
CA LEU A 45 -3.22 9.14 4.96
C LEU A 45 -3.36 9.53 6.45
N SER A 46 -2.96 8.63 7.36
CA SER A 46 -3.02 8.90 8.79
C SER A 46 -2.13 10.09 9.17
N LEU A 47 -0.93 10.18 8.59
CA LEU A 47 -0.02 11.33 8.79
C LEU A 47 -0.64 12.62 8.26
N ALA A 48 -1.24 12.61 7.08
CA ALA A 48 -1.90 13.80 6.52
C ALA A 48 -3.10 14.26 7.35
N LEU A 49 -3.86 13.34 7.96
CA LEU A 49 -4.94 13.67 8.89
C LEU A 49 -4.41 14.25 10.21
N GLN A 50 -3.31 13.70 10.73
CA GLN A 50 -2.67 14.24 11.93
C GLN A 50 -2.13 15.66 11.71
N GLU A 51 -1.65 15.98 10.51
CA GLU A 51 -1.16 17.33 10.15
C GLU A 51 -2.26 18.41 10.16
N ILE A 52 -3.52 18.01 10.00
CA ILE A 52 -4.68 18.91 10.12
C ILE A 52 -5.34 18.84 11.51
N ASP A 53 -4.57 18.45 12.53
CA ASP A 53 -5.00 18.26 13.93
C ASP A 53 -6.15 17.24 14.10
N GLN A 54 -6.36 16.35 13.12
CA GLN A 54 -7.38 15.32 13.21
C GLN A 54 -6.78 14.02 13.78
N PRO A 55 -7.31 13.49 14.90
CA PRO A 55 -6.85 12.23 15.45
C PRO A 55 -7.14 11.08 14.48
N ALA A 56 -6.09 10.49 13.92
CA ALA A 56 -6.15 9.35 13.01
C ALA A 56 -5.11 8.30 13.41
N ILE A 57 -5.47 7.03 13.22
CA ILE A 57 -4.59 5.88 13.40
C ILE A 57 -4.67 5.01 12.14
N SER A 58 -3.52 4.51 11.67
CA SER A 58 -3.49 3.51 10.61
C SER A 58 -3.92 2.15 11.17
N LEU A 59 -4.80 1.46 10.44
CA LEU A 59 -5.24 0.11 10.76
C LEU A 59 -4.88 -0.79 9.58
N THR A 60 -4.15 -1.86 9.87
CA THR A 60 -3.79 -2.88 8.88
C THR A 60 -4.67 -4.10 9.09
N GLY A 61 -5.09 -4.75 7.99
CA GLY A 61 -5.94 -5.95 8.01
C GLY A 61 -5.19 -7.26 7.74
N ALA A 62 -3.86 -7.25 7.92
CA ALA A 62 -2.99 -8.40 7.68
C ALA A 62 -3.17 -9.50 8.73
#